data_AF-A0A1H9H0F3-F1
#
_entry.id   AF-A0A1H9H0F3-F1
#
_cell.length_a   1.000
_cell.length_b   1.000
_cell.length_c   1.000
_cell.angle_alpha   90.00
_cell.angle_beta   90.00
_cell.angle_gamma   90.00
#
_symmetry.space_group_name_H-M   'P 1'
#
loop_
_entity.id
_entity.type
_entity.pdbx_description
1 polymer ?
#
loop_
_entity_poly.entity_id
_entity_poly.type
_entity_poly.pdbx_seq_one_letter_code
_entity_poly.pdbx_strand_id
1 'polypeptide(L)'
;MDHCDPVLLAALAFREASEQENRAAERHLEHCAACREELRALRELADTARRAAPADRVPVRPPPRVWEAIAAELAAERRDGTGNDRGNGTGGRPR
;
A
#
# COMPACT_ATOMS: atom_id res chain seq x y z
N MET A 1 -10.00 -25.37 7.80
CA MET A 1 -9.49 -24.53 6.69
C MET A 1 -8.18 -23.99 7.22
N ASP A 2 -7.05 -24.45 6.68
CA ASP A 2 -5.73 -24.11 7.24
C ASP A 2 -5.42 -22.63 7.05
N HIS A 3 -4.73 -22.06 8.04
CA HIS A 3 -4.20 -20.70 8.01
C HIS A 3 -3.11 -20.56 6.94
N CYS A 4 -2.80 -19.32 6.55
CA CYS A 4 -1.62 -19.05 5.73
C CYS A 4 -0.35 -19.61 6.40
N ASP A 5 0.60 -20.03 5.57
CA ASP A 5 1.95 -20.34 6.02
C ASP A 5 2.55 -19.11 6.74
N PRO A 6 3.03 -19.24 7.99
CA PRO A 6 3.68 -18.15 8.71
C PRO A 6 4.86 -17.53 7.94
N VAL A 7 5.59 -18.32 7.14
CA VAL A 7 6.71 -17.81 6.31
C VAL A 7 6.19 -16.87 5.23
N LEU A 8 5.06 -17.21 4.60
CA LEU A 8 4.40 -16.35 3.63
C LEU A 8 3.92 -15.04 4.28
N LEU A 9 3.31 -15.10 5.47
CA LEU A 9 2.90 -13.90 6.21
C LEU A 9 4.09 -13.01 6.57
N ALA A 10 5.24 -13.59 6.93
CA ALA A 10 6.48 -12.85 7.13
C ALA A 10 6.96 -12.18 5.82
N ALA A 11 7.01 -12.92 4.71
CA ALA A 11 7.41 -12.37 3.41
C ALA A 11 6.51 -11.19 2.97
N LEU A 12 5.20 -11.28 3.21
CA LEU A 12 4.24 -10.18 3.01
C LEU A 12 4.55 -8.97 3.90
N ALA A 13 4.87 -9.18 5.17
CA ALA A 13 5.16 -8.11 6.12
C ALA A 13 6.47 -7.36 5.79
N PHE A 14 7.50 -8.10 5.36
CA PHE A 14 8.80 -7.54 4.98
C PHE A 14 8.85 -7.01 3.53
N ARG A 15 7.77 -7.18 2.75
CA ARG A 15 7.64 -6.81 1.33
C ARG A 15 8.60 -7.60 0.42
N GLU A 16 8.80 -8.86 0.75
CA GLU A 16 9.67 -9.81 0.03
C GLU A 16 8.86 -10.86 -0.76
N ALA A 17 7.55 -10.94 -0.53
CA ALA A 17 6.66 -11.82 -1.26
C ALA A 17 6.58 -11.45 -2.75
N SER A 18 6.66 -12.46 -3.62
CA SER A 18 6.40 -12.35 -5.05
C SER A 18 4.94 -11.94 -5.33
N GLU A 19 4.67 -11.48 -6.55
CA GLU A 19 3.29 -11.16 -6.94
C GLU A 19 2.35 -12.37 -6.84
N GLN A 20 2.85 -13.58 -7.13
CA GLN A 20 2.05 -14.79 -7.04
C GLN A 20 1.66 -15.10 -5.58
N GLU A 21 2.61 -14.93 -4.66
CA GLU A 21 2.40 -15.09 -3.22
C GLU A 21 1.43 -14.04 -2.67
N ASN A 22 1.56 -12.79 -3.10
CA ASN A 22 0.62 -11.72 -2.75
C ASN A 22 -0.82 -12.10 -3.15
N ARG A 23 -1.02 -12.46 -4.43
CA ARG A 23 -2.35 -12.86 -4.93
C ARG A 23 -2.90 -14.11 -4.23
N ALA A 24 -2.04 -15.04 -3.83
CA ALA A 24 -2.46 -16.24 -3.11
C ALA A 24 -2.94 -15.91 -1.69
N ALA A 25 -2.23 -15.02 -0.99
CA ALA A 25 -2.57 -14.59 0.36
C ALA A 25 -3.79 -13.67 0.41
N GLU A 26 -3.97 -12.77 -0.58
CA GLU A 26 -5.10 -11.83 -0.65
C GLU A 26 -6.46 -12.53 -0.46
N ARG A 27 -6.73 -13.59 -1.24
CA ARG A 27 -7.98 -14.35 -1.15
C ARG A 27 -8.22 -14.94 0.24
N HIS A 28 -7.16 -15.38 0.91
CA HIS A 28 -7.26 -15.92 2.27
C HIS A 28 -7.49 -14.80 3.30
N LEU A 29 -6.73 -13.71 3.17
CA LEU A 29 -6.79 -12.55 4.06
C LEU A 29 -8.14 -11.83 4.00
N GLU A 30 -8.88 -11.90 2.90
CA GLU A 30 -10.27 -11.42 2.82
C GLU A 30 -11.18 -12.13 3.84
N HIS A 31 -10.94 -13.42 4.09
CA HIS A 31 -11.87 -14.28 4.83
C HIS A 31 -11.35 -14.68 6.23
N CYS A 32 -10.04 -14.62 6.49
CA CYS A 32 -9.44 -15.06 7.76
C CYS A 32 -9.00 -13.88 8.65
N ALA A 33 -9.71 -13.66 9.77
CA ALA A 33 -9.35 -12.62 10.74
C ALA A 33 -8.01 -12.87 11.44
N ALA A 34 -7.72 -14.12 11.83
CA ALA A 34 -6.48 -14.46 12.54
C ALA A 34 -5.23 -14.15 11.70
N CYS A 35 -5.22 -14.52 10.42
CA CYS A 35 -4.09 -14.22 9.53
C CYS A 35 -3.95 -12.71 9.25
N ARG A 36 -5.04 -11.94 9.26
CA ARG A 36 -4.96 -10.47 9.17
C ARG A 36 -4.33 -9.86 10.41
N GLU A 37 -4.68 -10.35 11.59
CA GLU A 37 -4.11 -9.89 12.87
C GLU A 37 -2.62 -10.23 12.95
N GLU A 38 -2.23 -11.44 12.58
CA GLU A 38 -0.84 -11.86 12.54
C GLU A 38 -0.02 -11.03 11.54
N LEU A 39 -0.52 -10.85 10.32
CA LEU A 39 0.13 -10.00 9.32
C LEU A 39 0.28 -8.55 9.80
N ARG A 40 -0.72 -8.02 10.52
CA ARG A 40 -0.63 -6.69 11.12
C ARG A 40 0.50 -6.63 12.16
N ALA A 41 0.57 -7.58 13.08
CA ALA A 41 1.61 -7.64 14.10
C ALA A 41 3.02 -7.72 13.45
N LEU A 42 3.17 -8.55 12.41
CA LEU A 42 4.43 -8.67 11.67
C LEU A 42 4.79 -7.37 10.93
N ARG A 43 3.82 -6.65 10.37
CA ARG A 43 4.04 -5.34 9.74
C ARG A 43 4.51 -4.29 10.74
N GLU A 44 3.92 -4.26 11.92
CA GLU A 44 4.33 -3.38 13.02
C GLU A 44 5.78 -3.66 13.46
N LEU A 45 6.16 -4.93 13.55
CA LEU A 45 7.53 -5.35 13.79
C LEU A 45 8.48 -4.90 12.67
N ALA A 46 8.13 -5.16 11.41
CA ALA A 46 8.95 -4.79 10.25
C ALA A 46 9.16 -3.27 10.15
N ASP A 47 8.13 -2.48 10.46
CA ASP A 47 8.24 -1.02 10.54
C ASP A 47 9.16 -0.55 11.68
N THR A 48 9.07 -1.20 12.84
CA THR A 48 9.95 -0.91 13.98
C THR A 48 11.40 -1.21 13.64
N ALA A 49 11.67 -2.36 13.02
CA ALA A 49 12.99 -2.75 12.56
C ALA A 49 13.56 -1.76 11.53
N ARG A 50 12.75 -1.31 10.56
CA ARG A 50 13.16 -0.29 9.58
C ARG A 50 13.52 1.06 10.22
N ARG A 51 12.77 1.47 11.25
CA ARG A 51 13.02 2.73 11.98
C ARG A 51 14.22 2.64 12.92
N ALA A 52 14.48 1.47 13.48
CA ALA A 52 15.63 1.22 14.35
C ALA A 52 16.96 1.08 13.59
N ALA A 53 17.05 1.59 12.35
CA ALA A 53 18.28 1.57 11.57
C ALA A 53 19.46 2.06 12.45
N PRO A 54 20.62 1.38 12.37
CA PRO A 54 21.71 1.62 13.30
C PRO A 54 22.13 3.10 13.25
N ALA A 55 22.55 3.63 14.40
CA ALA A 55 22.78 5.06 14.60
C ALA A 55 23.82 5.67 13.64
N ASP A 56 24.62 4.84 12.98
CA ASP A 56 25.59 5.18 11.95
C ASP A 56 24.98 5.35 10.55
N ARG A 57 23.73 4.93 10.33
CA ARG A 57 23.02 5.03 9.05
C ARG A 57 22.32 6.38 8.94
N VAL A 58 23.09 7.40 8.57
CA VAL A 58 22.55 8.74 8.27
C VAL A 58 21.68 8.67 7.01
N PRO A 59 20.39 9.07 7.06
CA PRO A 59 19.55 9.13 5.88
C PRO A 59 20.19 10.05 4.82
N VAL A 60 20.34 9.53 3.61
CA VAL A 60 20.85 10.33 2.49
C VAL A 60 19.76 11.29 2.05
N ARG A 61 20.05 12.60 2.08
CA ARG A 61 19.11 13.61 1.60
C ARG A 61 18.94 13.47 0.08
N PRO A 62 17.70 13.26 -0.43
CA PRO A 62 17.48 13.23 -1.87
C PRO A 62 17.82 14.59 -2.51
N PRO A 63 18.31 14.62 -3.76
CA PRO A 63 18.51 15.86 -4.49
C PRO A 63 17.21 16.66 -4.67
N PRO A 64 17.24 18.00 -4.70
CA PRO A 64 16.02 18.84 -4.83
C PRO A 64 15.11 18.46 -5.99
N ARG A 65 15.70 18.13 -7.15
CA ARG A 65 14.98 17.68 -8.36
C ARG A 65 14.01 16.51 -8.12
N VAL A 66 14.28 15.65 -7.14
CA VAL A 66 13.39 14.52 -6.80
C VAL A 66 12.09 15.06 -6.19
N TRP A 67 12.20 16.03 -5.29
CA TRP A 67 11.03 16.66 -4.67
C TRP A 67 10.26 17.54 -5.65
N GLU A 68 10.97 18.27 -6.52
CA GLU A 68 10.36 19.06 -7.59
C GLU A 68 9.56 18.17 -8.55
N ALA A 69 10.11 17.02 -8.95
CA ALA A 69 9.42 16.05 -9.81
C ALA A 69 8.16 15.48 -9.13
N ILE A 70 8.25 15.04 -7.88
CA ILE A 70 7.10 14.54 -7.11
C ILE A 70 6.01 15.62 -7.00
N ALA A 71 6.40 16.87 -6.71
CA ALA A 71 5.45 17.97 -6.60
C ALA A 71 4.74 18.27 -7.93
N ALA A 72 5.47 18.19 -9.05
CA ALA A 72 4.92 18.38 -10.39
C ALA A 72 3.94 17.26 -10.77
N GLU A 73 4.29 16.00 -10.50
CA GLU A 73 3.45 14.82 -10.77
C GLU A 73 2.13 14.89 -10.00
N LEU A 74 2.19 15.11 -8.68
CA LEU A 74 0.99 15.27 -7.85
C LEU A 74 0.13 16.46 -8.28
N ALA A 75 0.73 17.52 -8.82
CA ALA A 75 -0.01 18.67 -9.35
C ALA A 75 -0.73 18.36 -10.68
N ALA A 76 -0.15 17.50 -11.52
CA ALA A 76 -0.77 17.01 -12.74
C ALA A 76 -1.97 16.10 -12.43
N GLU A 77 -1.80 15.11 -11.55
CA GLU A 77 -2.89 14.20 -11.14
C GLU A 77 -4.12 14.95 -10.61
N ARG A 78 -3.91 16.01 -9.80
CA ARG A 78 -5.00 16.86 -9.29
C ARG A 78 -5.74 17.61 -10.39
N ARG A 79 -5.03 18.06 -11.43
CA ARG A 79 -5.63 18.78 -12.57
C ARG A 79 -6.47 17.81 -13.43
N ASP A 80 -5.97 16.61 -13.64
CA ASP A 80 -6.65 15.58 -14.43
C ASP A 80 -7.90 15.04 -13.71
N GLY A 81 -7.83 14.89 -12.38
CA GLY A 81 -8.97 14.47 -11.55
C GLY A 81 -10.13 15.47 -11.49
N THR A 82 -9.90 16.76 -11.77
CA THR A 82 -10.95 17.81 -11.74
C THR A 82 -11.83 17.81 -13.02
N GLY A 83 -11.50 17.00 -14.03
CA GLY A 83 -12.22 16.93 -15.31
C GLY A 83 -13.45 16.01 -15.33
N ASN A 84 -13.61 15.10 -14.36
CA ASN A 84 -14.58 14.00 -14.47
C ASN A 84 -15.90 14.18 -13.68
N ASP A 85 -16.08 15.29 -12.95
CA ASP A 85 -17.25 15.53 -12.09
C ASP A 85 -18.33 16.46 -12.70
N ARG A 86 -18.22 16.77 -14.01
CA ARG A 86 -19.24 17.53 -14.77
C ARG A 86 -19.87 16.66 -15.85
N GLY A 87 -20.69 15.68 -15.44
CA GLY A 87 -21.35 14.83 -16.43
C GLY A 87 -22.30 13.76 -15.91
N ASN A 88 -22.97 13.92 -14.77
CA ASN A 88 -24.12 13.06 -14.45
C ASN A 88 -25.17 13.78 -13.60
N GLY A 89 -25.80 14.81 -14.19
CA GLY A 89 -26.99 15.47 -13.67
C GLY A 89 -28.23 14.99 -14.41
N THR A 90 -28.91 14.01 -13.82
CA THR A 90 -30.27 13.51 -14.06
C THR A 90 -31.28 14.47 -14.73
N GLY A 91 -31.99 13.98 -15.76
CA GLY A 91 -33.27 14.54 -16.24
C GLY A 91 -34.30 13.41 -16.41
N GLY A 92 -35.34 13.41 -15.56
CA GLY A 92 -36.28 12.31 -15.35
C GLY A 92 -37.33 12.10 -16.46
N ARG A 93 -37.86 10.86 -16.52
CA ARG A 93 -39.04 10.47 -17.30
C ARG A 93 -40.32 11.07 -16.68
N PRO A 94 -41.25 11.61 -17.48
CA PRO A 94 -42.67 11.56 -17.15
C PRO A 94 -43.34 10.34 -17.81
N ARG A 95 -44.46 9.96 -17.20
CA ARG A 95 -45.30 8.78 -17.44
C ARG A 95 -46.00 8.79 -18.80
#